data_AF-A0AAI8VQT1-F1
#
_entry.id   AF-A0AAI8VQT1-F1
#
_cell.length_a   1.000
_cell.length_b   1.000
_cell.length_c   1.000
_cell.angle_alpha   90.00
_cell.angle_beta   90.00
_cell.angle_gamma   90.00
#
_symmetry.space_group_name_H-M   'P 1'
#
loop_
_entity.id
_entity.type
_entity.pdbx_description
1 polymer ?
#
loop_
_entity_poly.entity_id
_entity_poly.type
_entity_poly.pdbx_seq_one_letter_code
_entity_poly.pdbx_strand_id
1 'polypeptide(L)'
;MAASAQVMAPQNAGAAPYSWSQNENDDRLSWLDKHHREKISEADESMRNHREFHLDAMKEADGRLAAAEDRIQQHRTWHEEAMREADERLDAADDSMVEHRRFHERAMREADERLAAAEDRIKEHRVWHAQAMAEADERLAASDISMVEHRQFHARAMREADERLAAAEDSIVQHREFHVQAMREADERLAKADDSMVEHRKFHEREVGEAGERILAHRRYHVEAMREADERLAKADDAMVEHRKFHERAMREADERLAKADDSIAEHRKFHERAMKEADERLAA
;
A
#
# COMPACT_ATOMS: atom_id res chain seq x y z
N MET A 1 51.90 82.40 11.29
CA MET A 1 53.06 82.40 10.37
C MET A 1 53.14 81.00 9.78
N ALA A 2 52.63 80.84 8.55
CA ALA A 2 53.42 80.60 7.33
C ALA A 2 53.88 79.13 7.24
N ALA A 3 53.22 78.34 6.38
CA ALA A 3 53.73 77.82 5.10
C ALA A 3 54.79 76.70 5.30
N SER A 4 54.62 75.50 4.76
CA SER A 4 54.70 75.26 3.32
C SER A 4 53.83 74.08 2.86
N ALA A 5 52.91 74.39 1.94
CA ALA A 5 52.29 73.41 1.07
C ALA A 5 53.28 73.06 -0.05
N GLN A 6 53.69 71.79 -0.12
CA GLN A 6 54.40 71.27 -1.27
C GLN A 6 53.38 71.16 -2.42
N VAL A 7 53.52 72.03 -3.41
CA VAL A 7 52.75 72.02 -4.65
C VAL A 7 53.15 70.77 -5.45
N MET A 8 52.30 69.76 -5.50
CA MET A 8 52.32 68.77 -6.59
C MET A 8 51.47 69.32 -7.72
N ALA A 9 52.13 69.62 -8.85
CA ALA A 9 51.49 69.99 -10.09
C ALA A 9 50.52 68.89 -10.54
N PRO A 10 49.32 69.23 -11.05
CA PRO A 10 48.45 68.25 -11.68
C PRO A 10 49.16 67.71 -12.93
N GLN A 11 49.53 66.44 -12.88
CA GLN A 11 49.93 65.70 -14.07
C GLN A 11 48.73 65.69 -15.01
N ASN A 12 48.94 66.35 -16.14
CA ASN A 12 48.16 66.37 -17.35
C ASN A 12 47.33 65.09 -17.54
N ALA A 13 46.06 65.14 -17.15
CA ALA A 13 45.09 64.10 -17.47
C ALA A 13 44.82 64.19 -18.98
N GLY A 14 45.60 63.43 -19.76
CA GLY A 14 45.30 63.18 -21.16
C GLY A 14 43.88 62.62 -21.26
N ALA A 15 42.96 63.47 -21.70
CA ALA A 15 41.62 63.06 -22.09
C ALA A 15 41.77 62.08 -23.26
N ALA A 16 41.58 60.79 -23.00
CA ALA A 16 41.46 59.79 -24.05
C ALA A 16 40.20 60.13 -24.89
N PRO A 17 40.30 60.19 -26.23
CA PRO A 17 39.17 60.52 -27.09
C PRO A 17 38.39 59.24 -27.38
N TYR A 18 37.46 58.88 -26.50
CA TYR A 18 36.44 57.89 -26.86
C TYR A 18 35.21 58.62 -27.43
N SER A 19 35.35 59.21 -28.61
CA SER A 19 34.20 59.52 -29.47
C SER A 19 34.06 58.38 -30.47
N TRP A 20 33.24 57.39 -30.14
CA TRP A 20 32.85 56.36 -31.09
C TRP A 20 32.08 57.01 -32.24
N SER A 21 32.29 56.50 -33.46
CA SER A 21 31.48 56.91 -34.61
C SER A 21 30.03 56.44 -34.42
N GLN A 22 29.06 57.17 -35.00
CA GLN A 22 27.62 56.86 -34.89
C GLN A 22 27.32 55.39 -35.25
N ASN A 23 27.98 54.87 -36.30
CA ASN A 23 27.89 53.47 -36.71
C ASN A 23 28.33 52.48 -35.62
N GLU A 24 29.37 52.79 -34.83
CA GLU A 24 29.86 51.88 -33.77
C GLU A 24 28.93 51.84 -32.55
N ASN A 25 28.17 52.92 -32.30
CA ASN A 25 27.13 52.94 -31.27
C ASN A 25 25.88 52.16 -31.72
N ASP A 26 25.47 52.34 -32.98
CA ASP A 26 24.35 51.61 -33.57
C ASP A 26 24.61 50.09 -33.61
N ASP A 27 25.83 49.69 -33.98
CA ASP A 27 26.25 48.28 -33.99
C ASP A 27 26.22 47.67 -32.58
N ARG A 28 26.60 48.43 -31.55
CA ARG A 28 26.58 47.96 -30.16
C ARG A 28 25.17 47.80 -29.60
N LEU A 29 24.27 48.73 -29.88
CA LEU A 29 22.87 48.62 -29.44
C LEU A 29 22.14 47.51 -30.18
N SER A 30 22.38 47.37 -31.48
CA SER A 30 21.89 46.24 -32.27
C SER A 30 22.36 44.90 -31.71
N TRP A 31 23.65 44.80 -31.33
CA TRP A 31 24.18 43.61 -30.68
C TRP A 31 23.54 43.34 -29.30
N LEU A 32 23.37 44.36 -28.46
CA LEU A 32 22.74 44.24 -27.14
C LEU A 32 21.27 43.83 -27.21
N ASP A 33 20.50 44.41 -28.13
CA ASP A 33 19.10 44.04 -28.39
C ASP A 33 19.01 42.58 -28.85
N LYS A 34 19.84 42.19 -29.83
CA LYS A 34 19.89 40.81 -30.31
C LYS A 34 20.23 39.83 -29.18
N HIS A 35 21.26 40.14 -28.39
CA HIS A 35 21.70 39.31 -27.28
C HIS A 35 20.62 39.17 -26.19
N HIS A 36 19.93 40.26 -25.84
CA HIS A 36 18.84 40.19 -24.86
C HIS A 36 17.62 39.44 -25.38
N ARG A 37 17.23 39.61 -26.65
CA ARG A 37 16.16 38.80 -27.26
C ARG A 37 16.50 37.32 -27.27
N GLU A 38 17.75 36.98 -27.58
CA GLU A 38 18.23 35.60 -27.52
C GLU A 38 18.12 35.03 -26.10
N LYS A 39 18.52 35.80 -25.07
CA LYS A 39 18.38 35.37 -23.66
C LYS A 39 16.93 35.24 -23.20
N ILE A 40 16.03 36.12 -23.64
CA ILE A 40 14.59 35.99 -23.36
C ILE A 40 14.04 34.73 -24.04
N SER A 41 14.46 34.45 -25.29
CA SER A 41 14.04 33.24 -26.01
C SER A 41 14.55 31.96 -25.35
N GLU A 42 15.81 31.92 -24.91
CA GLU A 42 16.37 30.79 -24.14
C GLU A 42 15.59 30.53 -22.85
N ALA A 43 15.20 31.60 -22.14
CA ALA A 43 14.40 31.51 -20.92
C ALA A 43 12.97 31.00 -21.19
N ASP A 44 12.32 31.48 -22.25
CA ASP A 44 10.98 30.99 -22.68
C ASP A 44 11.03 29.50 -23.06
N GLU A 45 12.09 29.06 -23.75
CA GLU A 45 12.30 27.65 -24.10
C GLU A 45 12.57 26.79 -22.84
N SER A 46 13.41 27.26 -21.93
CA SER A 46 13.68 26.59 -20.66
C SER A 46 12.41 26.42 -19.82
N MET A 47 11.58 27.46 -19.73
CA MET A 47 10.28 27.42 -19.04
C MET A 47 9.31 26.42 -19.68
N ARG A 48 9.23 26.39 -21.02
CA ARG A 48 8.41 25.42 -21.74
C ARG A 48 8.86 23.98 -21.45
N ASN A 49 10.16 23.72 -21.51
CA ASN A 49 10.73 22.40 -21.22
C ASN A 49 10.47 21.98 -19.77
N HIS A 50 10.57 22.92 -18.82
CA HIS A 50 10.29 22.65 -17.42
C HIS A 50 8.81 22.28 -17.20
N ARG A 51 7.89 22.96 -17.90
CA ARG A 51 6.46 22.65 -17.86
C ARG A 51 6.16 21.27 -18.44
N GLU A 52 6.75 20.93 -19.57
CA GLU A 52 6.59 19.61 -20.21
C GLU A 52 7.09 18.49 -19.29
N PHE A 53 8.29 18.65 -18.72
CA PHE A 53 8.85 17.73 -17.74
C PHE A 53 7.90 17.51 -16.54
N HIS A 54 7.35 18.58 -15.98
CA HIS A 54 6.40 18.48 -14.88
C HIS A 54 5.11 17.74 -15.26
N LEU A 55 4.54 18.02 -16.43
CA LEU A 55 3.32 17.35 -16.92
C LEU A 55 3.54 15.85 -17.12
N ASP A 56 4.70 15.45 -17.64
CA ASP A 56 5.00 14.04 -17.86
C ASP A 56 5.27 13.30 -16.54
N ALA A 57 5.98 13.93 -15.61
CA ALA A 57 6.14 13.40 -14.25
C ALA A 57 4.79 13.20 -13.54
N MET A 58 3.81 14.10 -13.77
CA MET A 58 2.46 13.98 -13.22
C MET A 58 1.71 12.79 -13.81
N LYS A 59 1.72 12.63 -15.14
CA LYS A 59 1.08 11.47 -15.80
C LYS A 59 1.68 10.16 -15.29
N GLU A 60 3.00 10.12 -15.09
CA GLU A 60 3.65 8.94 -14.54
C GLU A 60 3.17 8.65 -13.12
N ALA A 61 3.10 9.67 -12.26
CA ALA A 61 2.62 9.51 -10.89
C ALA A 61 1.14 9.10 -10.81
N ASP A 62 0.27 9.68 -11.64
CA ASP A 62 -1.13 9.27 -11.76
C ASP A 62 -1.25 7.82 -12.23
N GLY A 63 -0.44 7.41 -13.21
CA GLY A 63 -0.35 6.02 -13.66
C GLY A 63 0.10 5.07 -12.55
N ARG A 64 1.05 5.49 -11.71
CA ARG A 64 1.51 4.70 -10.55
C ARG A 64 0.45 4.61 -9.46
N LEU A 65 -0.31 5.67 -9.22
CA LEU A 65 -1.43 5.67 -8.28
C LEU A 65 -2.55 4.74 -8.76
N ALA A 66 -2.94 4.83 -10.03
CA ALA A 66 -3.95 3.95 -10.62
C ALA A 66 -3.52 2.47 -10.54
N ALA A 67 -2.25 2.17 -10.87
CA ALA A 67 -1.72 0.82 -10.73
C ALA A 67 -1.71 0.31 -9.28
N ALA A 68 -1.53 1.19 -8.30
CA ALA A 68 -1.62 0.84 -6.88
C ALA A 68 -3.07 0.58 -6.44
N GLU A 69 -4.02 1.40 -6.89
CA GLU A 69 -5.46 1.20 -6.68
C GLU A 69 -5.91 -0.16 -7.25
N ASP A 70 -5.52 -0.46 -8.49
CA ASP A 70 -5.83 -1.75 -9.14
C ASP A 70 -5.26 -2.95 -8.38
N ARG A 71 -4.03 -2.86 -7.87
CA ARG A 71 -3.41 -3.94 -7.07
C ARG A 71 -4.15 -4.17 -5.76
N ILE A 72 -4.59 -3.12 -5.08
CA ILE A 72 -5.39 -3.24 -3.86
C ILE A 72 -6.72 -3.92 -4.18
N GLN A 73 -7.36 -3.53 -5.28
CA GLN A 73 -8.63 -4.13 -5.69
C GLN A 73 -8.46 -5.62 -6.03
N GLN A 74 -7.40 -5.98 -6.77
CA GLN A 74 -7.08 -7.38 -7.06
C GLN A 74 -6.83 -8.20 -5.79
N HIS A 75 -6.06 -7.64 -4.85
CA HIS A 75 -5.79 -8.29 -3.56
C HIS A 75 -7.07 -8.48 -2.73
N ARG A 76 -7.99 -7.53 -2.78
CA ARG A 76 -9.30 -7.63 -2.15
C ARG A 76 -10.11 -8.77 -2.76
N THR A 77 -10.25 -8.82 -4.08
CA THR A 77 -10.98 -9.90 -4.76
C THR A 77 -10.39 -11.27 -4.45
N TRP A 78 -9.06 -11.42 -4.54
CA TRP A 78 -8.38 -12.66 -4.22
C TRP A 78 -8.63 -13.11 -2.77
N HIS A 79 -8.59 -12.17 -1.83
CA HIS A 79 -8.85 -12.48 -0.42
C HIS A 79 -10.31 -12.85 -0.17
N GLU A 80 -11.27 -12.14 -0.78
CA GLU A 80 -12.70 -12.49 -0.70
C GLU A 80 -12.97 -13.91 -1.24
N GLU A 81 -12.33 -14.30 -2.34
CA GLU A 81 -12.41 -15.65 -2.89
C GLU A 81 -11.78 -16.70 -1.96
N ALA A 82 -10.60 -16.41 -1.40
CA ALA A 82 -9.92 -17.30 -0.46
C ALA A 82 -10.71 -17.50 0.84
N MET A 83 -11.32 -16.42 1.36
CA MET A 83 -12.18 -16.47 2.54
C MET A 83 -13.44 -17.28 2.28
N ARG A 84 -14.08 -17.11 1.11
CA ARG A 84 -15.23 -17.94 0.72
C ARG A 84 -14.86 -19.42 0.65
N GLU A 85 -13.73 -19.76 0.04
CA GLU A 85 -13.28 -21.16 -0.04
C GLU A 85 -12.96 -21.75 1.35
N ALA A 86 -12.45 -20.93 2.26
CA ALA A 86 -12.19 -21.36 3.63
C ALA A 86 -13.48 -21.52 4.44
N ASP A 87 -14.45 -20.62 4.29
CA ASP A 87 -15.79 -20.74 4.88
C ASP A 87 -16.48 -22.03 4.38
N GLU A 88 -16.44 -22.31 3.07
CA GLU A 88 -16.96 -23.57 2.47
C GLU A 88 -16.29 -24.84 3.04
N ARG A 89 -14.99 -24.78 3.35
CA ARG A 89 -14.27 -25.90 3.97
C ARG A 89 -14.64 -26.11 5.43
N LEU A 90 -14.91 -25.03 6.17
CA LEU A 90 -15.37 -25.09 7.55
C LEU A 90 -16.77 -25.69 7.62
N ASP A 91 -17.69 -25.22 6.78
CA ASP A 91 -19.03 -25.79 6.64
C ASP A 91 -18.98 -27.29 6.32
N ALA A 92 -18.12 -27.70 5.37
CA ALA A 92 -17.95 -29.11 5.03
C ALA A 92 -17.37 -29.95 6.18
N ALA A 93 -16.51 -29.37 7.02
CA ALA A 93 -15.96 -30.03 8.20
C ALA A 93 -17.04 -30.20 9.28
N ASP A 94 -17.87 -29.18 9.50
CA ASP A 94 -19.02 -29.24 10.40
C ASP A 94 -20.03 -30.32 9.97
N ASP A 95 -20.39 -30.35 8.68
CA ASP A 95 -21.27 -31.39 8.11
C ASP A 95 -20.67 -32.79 8.32
N SER A 96 -19.37 -32.95 8.09
CA SER A 96 -18.66 -34.21 8.33
C SER A 96 -18.72 -34.64 9.80
N MET A 97 -18.56 -33.71 10.72
CA MET A 97 -18.68 -33.95 12.17
C MET A 97 -20.10 -34.35 12.58
N VAL A 98 -21.13 -33.73 12.01
CA VAL A 98 -22.54 -34.10 12.23
C VAL A 98 -22.79 -35.54 11.76
N GLU A 99 -22.32 -35.91 10.57
CA GLU A 99 -22.47 -37.27 10.06
C GLU A 99 -21.71 -38.30 10.88
N HIS A 100 -20.50 -37.97 11.34
CA HIS A 100 -19.72 -38.82 12.21
C HIS A 100 -20.43 -39.07 13.55
N ARG A 101 -21.01 -38.02 14.15
CA ARG A 101 -21.82 -38.13 15.38
C ARG A 101 -23.02 -39.06 15.17
N ARG A 102 -23.75 -38.90 14.06
CA ARG A 102 -24.88 -39.79 13.69
C ARG A 102 -24.44 -41.23 13.46
N PHE A 103 -23.27 -41.45 12.86
CA PHE A 103 -22.71 -42.80 12.69
C PHE A 103 -22.43 -43.44 14.06
N HIS A 104 -21.75 -42.72 14.95
CA HIS A 104 -21.40 -43.24 16.26
C HIS A 104 -22.61 -43.45 17.17
N GLU A 105 -23.60 -42.55 17.17
CA GLU A 105 -24.85 -42.77 17.91
C GLU A 105 -25.56 -44.05 17.47
N ARG A 106 -25.59 -44.33 16.16
CA ARG A 106 -26.16 -45.59 15.63
C ARG A 106 -25.34 -46.81 16.07
N ALA A 107 -24.01 -46.74 15.96
CA ALA A 107 -23.13 -47.84 16.36
C ALA A 107 -23.24 -48.16 17.85
N MET A 108 -23.32 -47.12 18.71
CA MET A 108 -23.49 -47.30 20.15
C MET A 108 -24.85 -47.91 20.50
N ARG A 109 -25.93 -47.48 19.82
CA ARG A 109 -27.25 -48.08 20.00
C ARG A 109 -27.24 -49.57 19.63
N GLU A 110 -26.62 -49.93 18.52
CA GLU A 110 -26.50 -51.32 18.08
C GLU A 110 -25.66 -52.16 19.07
N ALA A 111 -24.63 -51.57 19.68
CA ALA A 111 -23.85 -52.22 20.73
C ALA A 111 -24.69 -52.46 22.00
N ASP A 112 -25.44 -51.45 22.45
CA ASP A 112 -26.36 -51.56 23.59
C ASP A 112 -27.43 -52.64 23.36
N GLU A 113 -28.01 -52.71 22.15
CA GLU A 113 -28.97 -53.75 21.76
C GLU A 113 -28.35 -55.16 21.78
N ARG A 114 -27.12 -55.32 21.30
CA ARG A 114 -26.39 -56.60 21.35
C ARG A 114 -26.08 -57.03 22.77
N LEU A 115 -25.70 -56.08 23.63
CA LEU A 115 -25.42 -56.33 25.04
C LEU A 115 -26.68 -56.80 25.76
N ALA A 116 -27.80 -56.10 25.57
CA ALA A 116 -29.09 -56.49 26.13
C ALA A 116 -29.52 -57.90 25.66
N ALA A 117 -29.33 -58.23 24.38
CA ALA A 117 -29.61 -59.57 23.87
C ALA A 117 -28.68 -60.64 24.48
N ALA A 118 -27.42 -60.32 24.77
CA ALA A 118 -26.49 -61.22 25.43
C ALA A 118 -26.88 -61.45 26.90
N GLU A 119 -27.25 -60.39 27.61
CA GLU A 119 -27.81 -60.48 28.97
C GLU A 119 -29.04 -61.39 29.03
N ASP A 120 -29.97 -61.22 28.10
CA ASP A 120 -31.20 -62.01 28.06
C ASP A 120 -30.90 -63.49 27.79
N ARG A 121 -29.97 -63.81 26.89
CA ARG A 121 -29.49 -65.20 26.69
C ARG A 121 -28.83 -65.78 27.93
N ILE A 122 -28.06 -64.99 28.67
CA ILE A 122 -27.45 -65.41 29.94
C ILE A 122 -28.55 -65.68 30.98
N LYS A 123 -29.59 -64.84 31.07
CA LYS A 123 -30.75 -65.06 31.95
C LYS A 123 -31.48 -66.35 31.58
N GLU A 124 -31.76 -66.59 30.30
CA GLU A 124 -32.36 -67.84 29.82
C GLU A 124 -31.50 -69.06 30.17
N HIS A 125 -30.20 -68.98 29.93
CA HIS A 125 -29.27 -70.06 30.27
C HIS A 125 -29.21 -70.31 31.78
N ARG A 126 -29.30 -69.27 32.63
CA ARG A 126 -29.41 -69.41 34.10
C ARG A 126 -30.68 -70.15 34.50
N VAL A 127 -31.83 -69.83 33.89
CA VAL A 127 -33.11 -70.51 34.17
C VAL A 127 -33.02 -71.98 33.77
N TRP A 128 -32.57 -72.26 32.55
CA TRP A 128 -32.38 -73.64 32.07
C TRP A 128 -31.42 -74.42 32.97
N HIS A 129 -30.30 -73.79 33.35
CA HIS A 129 -29.33 -74.41 34.25
C HIS A 129 -29.92 -74.69 35.63
N ALA A 130 -30.67 -73.76 36.22
CA ALA A 130 -31.33 -73.97 37.51
C ALA A 130 -32.30 -75.17 37.48
N GLN A 131 -33.04 -75.34 36.37
CA GLN A 131 -33.92 -76.49 36.15
C GLN A 131 -33.13 -77.80 36.01
N ALA A 132 -32.08 -77.81 35.19
CA ALA A 132 -31.21 -78.99 35.02
C ALA A 132 -30.54 -79.41 36.34
N MET A 133 -30.15 -78.45 37.17
CA MET A 133 -29.58 -78.70 38.51
C MET A 133 -30.61 -79.28 39.47
N ALA A 134 -31.85 -78.78 39.44
CA ALA A 134 -32.93 -79.32 40.26
C ALA A 134 -33.27 -80.78 39.86
N GLU A 135 -33.36 -81.09 38.57
CA GLU A 135 -33.54 -82.47 38.08
C GLU A 135 -32.35 -83.38 38.45
N ALA A 136 -31.12 -82.86 38.36
CA ALA A 136 -29.93 -83.58 38.78
C ALA A 136 -29.92 -83.85 40.28
N ASP A 137 -30.35 -82.89 41.10
CA ASP A 137 -30.46 -83.03 42.56
C ASP A 137 -31.55 -84.06 42.96
N GLU A 138 -32.68 -84.13 42.24
CA GLU A 138 -33.67 -85.21 42.41
C GLU A 138 -33.09 -86.59 42.07
N ARG A 139 -32.25 -86.67 41.03
CA ARG A 139 -31.56 -87.91 40.62
C ARG A 139 -30.40 -88.30 41.55
N LEU A 140 -29.72 -87.33 42.15
CA LEU A 140 -28.58 -87.47 43.06
C LEU A 140 -28.92 -88.06 44.44
N ALA A 141 -30.19 -88.33 44.72
CA ALA A 141 -30.56 -89.25 45.80
C ALA A 141 -29.84 -90.63 45.67
N ALA A 142 -29.27 -90.94 44.49
CA ALA A 142 -28.32 -92.03 44.25
C ALA A 142 -26.90 -91.50 43.92
N SER A 143 -26.09 -91.29 44.96
CA SER A 143 -24.62 -91.08 44.99
C SER A 143 -23.83 -91.23 43.66
N ASP A 144 -23.59 -90.14 42.92
CA ASP A 144 -22.67 -90.18 41.78
C ASP A 144 -21.75 -88.95 41.68
N ILE A 145 -20.43 -89.20 41.56
CA ILE A 145 -19.35 -88.20 41.52
C ILE A 145 -19.37 -87.41 40.21
N SER A 146 -19.87 -88.01 39.12
CA SER A 146 -19.98 -87.39 37.79
C SER A 146 -20.82 -86.10 37.79
N MET A 147 -21.84 -86.04 38.66
CA MET A 147 -22.70 -84.86 38.78
C MET A 147 -22.03 -83.69 39.51
N VAL A 148 -21.10 -83.94 40.43
CA VAL A 148 -20.32 -82.87 41.07
C VAL A 148 -19.46 -82.15 40.04
N GLU A 149 -18.82 -82.89 39.14
CA GLU A 149 -18.03 -82.33 38.03
C GLU A 149 -18.92 -81.54 37.05
N HIS A 150 -20.11 -82.05 36.75
CA HIS A 150 -21.08 -81.37 35.88
C HIS A 150 -21.52 -80.01 36.47
N ARG A 151 -21.78 -79.93 37.79
CA ARG A 151 -22.07 -78.67 38.49
C ARG A 151 -20.91 -77.69 38.42
N GLN A 152 -19.69 -78.17 38.64
CA GLN A 152 -18.49 -77.32 38.60
C GLN A 152 -18.23 -76.76 37.20
N PHE A 153 -18.43 -77.58 36.16
CA PHE A 153 -18.30 -77.16 34.76
C PHE A 153 -19.25 -76.01 34.45
N HIS A 154 -20.55 -76.16 34.74
CA HIS A 154 -21.51 -75.11 34.44
C HIS A 154 -21.35 -73.87 35.31
N ALA A 155 -21.04 -74.02 36.60
CA ALA A 155 -20.73 -72.87 37.45
C ALA A 155 -19.52 -72.08 36.94
N ARG A 156 -18.53 -72.76 36.36
CA ARG A 156 -17.38 -72.12 35.69
C ARG A 156 -17.80 -71.41 34.41
N ALA A 157 -18.59 -72.07 33.55
CA ALA A 157 -19.08 -71.47 32.32
C ALA A 157 -19.94 -70.22 32.56
N MET A 158 -20.78 -70.22 33.61
CA MET A 158 -21.57 -69.06 34.02
C MET A 158 -20.71 -67.89 34.49
N ARG A 159 -19.70 -68.15 35.34
CA ARG A 159 -18.74 -67.11 35.75
C ARG A 159 -17.99 -66.53 34.56
N GLU A 160 -17.55 -67.37 33.63
CA GLU A 160 -16.83 -66.94 32.44
C GLU A 160 -17.73 -66.13 31.47
N ALA A 161 -19.03 -66.40 31.45
CA ALA A 161 -20.01 -65.60 30.71
C ALA A 161 -20.23 -64.22 31.35
N ASP A 162 -20.37 -64.19 32.68
CA ASP A 162 -20.54 -62.94 33.45
C ASP A 162 -19.29 -62.04 33.33
N GLU A 163 -18.09 -62.63 33.42
CA GLU A 163 -16.82 -61.90 33.24
C GLU A 163 -16.70 -61.32 31.82
N ARG A 164 -17.11 -62.06 30.78
CA ARG A 164 -17.12 -61.55 29.41
C ARG A 164 -18.13 -60.44 29.19
N LEU A 165 -19.30 -60.54 29.81
CA LEU A 165 -20.33 -59.50 29.74
C LEU A 165 -19.83 -58.20 30.39
N ALA A 166 -19.30 -58.29 31.61
CA ALA A 166 -18.71 -57.14 32.31
C ALA A 166 -17.57 -56.51 31.52
N ALA A 167 -16.68 -57.32 30.91
CA ALA A 167 -15.61 -56.80 30.06
C ALA A 167 -16.14 -56.09 28.79
N ALA A 168 -17.25 -56.57 28.23
CA ALA A 168 -17.90 -55.93 27.08
C ALA A 168 -18.56 -54.59 27.47
N GLU A 169 -19.25 -54.54 28.62
CA GLU A 169 -19.80 -53.31 29.21
C GLU A 169 -18.71 -52.25 29.42
N ASP A 170 -17.63 -52.62 30.10
CA ASP A 170 -16.49 -51.73 30.35
C ASP A 170 -15.89 -51.22 29.03
N SER A 171 -15.75 -52.08 28.03
CA SER A 171 -15.25 -51.69 26.70
C SER A 171 -16.16 -50.68 26.01
N ILE A 172 -17.49 -50.85 26.08
CA ILE A 172 -18.47 -49.91 25.52
C ILE A 172 -18.38 -48.55 26.22
N VAL A 173 -18.27 -48.55 27.56
CA VAL A 173 -18.13 -47.31 28.35
C VAL A 173 -16.85 -46.56 27.96
N GLN A 174 -15.71 -47.25 27.92
CA GLN A 174 -14.43 -46.64 27.51
C GLN A 174 -14.49 -46.10 26.08
N HIS A 175 -15.12 -46.83 25.16
CA HIS A 175 -15.28 -46.37 23.78
C HIS A 175 -16.18 -45.13 23.71
N ARG A 176 -17.25 -45.05 24.52
CA ARG A 176 -18.10 -43.85 24.63
C ARG A 176 -17.30 -42.65 25.13
N GLU A 177 -16.55 -42.82 26.21
CA GLU A 177 -15.73 -41.76 26.80
C GLU A 177 -14.69 -41.23 25.82
N PHE A 178 -13.95 -42.14 25.17
CA PHE A 178 -13.00 -41.78 24.12
C PHE A 178 -13.67 -40.96 23.02
N HIS A 179 -14.85 -41.39 22.57
CA HIS A 179 -15.55 -40.73 21.48
C HIS A 179 -16.06 -39.34 21.86
N VAL A 180 -16.62 -39.19 23.05
CA VAL A 180 -17.07 -37.88 23.57
C VAL A 180 -15.90 -36.92 23.67
N GLN A 181 -14.74 -37.37 24.16
CA GLN A 181 -13.54 -36.52 24.22
C GLN A 181 -13.04 -36.15 22.83
N ALA A 182 -12.96 -37.11 21.90
CA ALA A 182 -12.53 -36.85 20.53
C ALA A 182 -13.44 -35.83 19.82
N MET A 183 -14.76 -35.95 19.97
CA MET A 183 -15.73 -35.01 19.41
C MET A 183 -15.59 -33.62 20.04
N ARG A 184 -15.40 -33.55 21.36
CA ARG A 184 -15.17 -32.27 22.04
C ARG A 184 -13.91 -31.57 21.53
N GLU A 185 -12.80 -32.30 21.39
CA GLU A 185 -11.57 -31.70 20.89
C GLU A 185 -11.70 -31.25 19.42
N ALA A 186 -12.50 -31.96 18.62
CA ALA A 186 -12.78 -31.56 17.24
C ALA A 186 -13.63 -30.29 17.19
N ASP A 187 -14.71 -30.22 17.99
CA ASP A 187 -15.54 -29.01 18.14
C ASP A 187 -14.68 -27.81 18.61
N GLU A 188 -13.77 -28.01 19.57
CA GLU A 188 -12.84 -26.96 20.03
C GLU A 188 -11.84 -26.53 18.95
N ARG A 189 -11.41 -27.43 18.06
CA ARG A 189 -10.51 -27.10 16.94
C ARG A 189 -11.24 -26.32 15.85
N LEU A 190 -12.48 -26.68 15.54
CA LEU A 190 -13.33 -25.97 14.58
C LEU A 190 -13.63 -24.55 15.06
N ALA A 191 -14.06 -24.39 16.31
CA ALA A 191 -14.30 -23.07 16.90
C ALA A 191 -13.05 -22.17 16.87
N LYS A 192 -11.85 -22.72 17.11
CA LYS A 192 -10.60 -21.96 17.00
C LYS A 192 -10.27 -21.57 15.55
N ALA A 193 -10.62 -22.41 14.58
CA ALA A 193 -10.44 -22.09 13.17
C ALA A 193 -11.37 -20.95 12.76
N ASP A 194 -12.63 -20.98 13.18
CA ASP A 194 -13.60 -19.89 12.98
C ASP A 194 -13.11 -18.57 13.60
N ASP A 195 -12.69 -18.59 14.86
CA ASP A 195 -12.16 -17.40 15.54
C ASP A 195 -10.95 -16.83 14.79
N SER A 196 -10.04 -17.70 14.34
CA SER A 196 -8.86 -17.30 13.56
C SER A 196 -9.26 -16.66 12.23
N MET A 197 -10.32 -17.15 11.58
CA MET A 197 -10.85 -16.61 10.32
C MET A 197 -11.48 -15.24 10.50
N VAL A 198 -12.22 -15.04 11.59
CA VAL A 198 -12.78 -13.73 11.96
C VAL A 198 -11.67 -12.72 12.20
N GLU A 199 -10.63 -13.08 12.95
CA GLU A 199 -9.50 -12.19 13.20
C GLU A 199 -8.71 -11.87 11.93
N HIS A 200 -8.49 -12.87 11.06
CA HIS A 200 -7.86 -12.66 9.76
C HIS A 200 -8.64 -11.69 8.88
N ARG A 201 -9.99 -11.78 8.88
CA ARG A 201 -10.86 -10.85 8.15
C ARG A 201 -10.72 -9.42 8.65
N LYS A 202 -10.78 -9.21 9.97
CA LYS A 202 -10.59 -7.89 10.59
C LYS A 202 -9.22 -7.29 10.27
N PHE A 203 -8.17 -8.11 10.34
CA PHE A 203 -6.82 -7.70 10.00
C PHE A 203 -6.75 -7.23 8.53
N HIS A 204 -7.25 -8.04 7.60
CA HIS A 204 -7.22 -7.71 6.18
C HIS A 204 -8.03 -6.44 5.86
N GLU A 205 -9.23 -6.31 6.40
CA GLU A 205 -10.07 -5.11 6.23
C GLU A 205 -9.34 -3.85 6.69
N ARG A 206 -8.64 -3.92 7.83
CA ARG A 206 -7.84 -2.81 8.34
C ARG A 206 -6.68 -2.48 7.40
N GLU A 207 -5.87 -3.47 7.00
CA GLU A 207 -4.69 -3.23 6.16
C GLU A 207 -5.07 -2.68 4.78
N VAL A 208 -6.15 -3.19 4.18
CA VAL A 208 -6.67 -2.67 2.90
C VAL A 208 -7.24 -1.27 3.07
N GLY A 209 -7.96 -1.00 4.17
CA GLY A 209 -8.46 0.33 4.51
C GLY A 209 -7.32 1.34 4.64
N GLU A 210 -6.30 1.03 5.44
CA GLU A 210 -5.12 1.87 5.63
C GLU A 210 -4.35 2.08 4.32
N ALA A 211 -4.23 1.05 3.48
CA ALA A 211 -3.61 1.18 2.16
C ALA A 211 -4.38 2.15 1.26
N GLY A 212 -5.71 2.08 1.27
CA GLY A 212 -6.58 3.04 0.57
C GLY A 212 -6.40 4.47 1.08
N GLU A 213 -6.36 4.67 2.40
CA GLU A 213 -6.12 5.99 3.00
C GLU A 213 -4.75 6.57 2.61
N ARG A 214 -3.70 5.74 2.57
CA ARG A 214 -2.36 6.16 2.12
C ARG A 214 -2.36 6.61 0.66
N ILE A 215 -3.07 5.90 -0.23
CA ILE A 215 -3.22 6.32 -1.62
C ILE A 215 -3.95 7.66 -1.72
N LEU A 216 -5.05 7.83 -1.00
CA LEU A 216 -5.80 9.09 -0.98
C LEU A 216 -4.94 10.25 -0.44
N ALA A 217 -4.16 10.02 0.61
CA ALA A 217 -3.23 11.01 1.14
C ALA A 217 -2.15 11.38 0.11
N HIS A 218 -1.57 10.39 -0.57
CA HIS A 218 -0.59 10.65 -1.62
C HIS A 218 -1.22 11.44 -2.79
N ARG A 219 -2.43 11.08 -3.23
CA ARG A 219 -3.15 11.82 -4.28
C ARG A 219 -3.37 13.28 -3.86
N ARG A 220 -3.82 13.53 -2.64
CA ARG A 220 -3.99 14.90 -2.11
C ARG A 220 -2.69 15.69 -2.15
N TYR A 221 -1.61 15.12 -1.61
CA TYR A 221 -0.29 15.74 -1.64
C TYR A 221 0.14 16.07 -3.08
N HIS A 222 -0.10 15.15 -4.02
CA HIS A 222 0.31 15.35 -5.40
C HIS A 222 -0.49 16.47 -6.08
N VAL A 223 -1.80 16.52 -5.86
CA VAL A 223 -2.67 17.61 -6.35
C VAL A 223 -2.26 18.97 -5.76
N GLU A 224 -1.93 19.02 -4.46
CA GLU A 224 -1.48 20.26 -3.81
C GLU A 224 -0.11 20.71 -4.36
N ALA A 225 0.85 19.80 -4.47
CA ALA A 225 2.16 20.09 -5.06
C ALA A 225 2.04 20.58 -6.52
N MET A 226 1.10 20.01 -7.30
CA MET A 226 0.79 20.46 -8.65
C MET A 226 0.24 21.88 -8.67
N ARG A 227 -0.71 22.17 -7.77
CA ARG A 227 -1.27 23.53 -7.62
C ARG A 227 -0.16 24.55 -7.31
N GLU A 228 0.77 24.21 -6.43
CA GLU A 228 1.90 25.09 -6.10
C GLU A 228 2.87 25.28 -7.28
N ALA A 229 3.13 24.21 -8.05
CA ALA A 229 3.99 24.29 -9.24
C ALA A 229 3.38 25.20 -10.31
N ASP A 230 2.07 25.05 -10.58
CA ASP A 230 1.35 25.90 -11.52
C ASP A 230 1.35 27.37 -11.07
N GLU A 231 1.14 27.63 -9.78
CA GLU A 231 1.22 29.00 -9.23
C GLU A 231 2.63 29.60 -9.37
N ARG A 232 3.69 28.80 -9.23
CA ARG A 232 5.08 29.26 -9.43
C ARG A 232 5.37 29.55 -10.89
N LEU A 233 4.92 28.69 -11.81
CA LEU A 233 5.05 28.89 -13.24
C LEU A 233 4.33 30.17 -13.69
N ALA A 234 3.09 30.39 -13.22
CA ALA A 234 2.34 31.60 -13.52
C ALA A 234 3.07 32.88 -13.05
N LYS A 235 3.64 32.86 -11.84
CA LYS A 235 4.44 33.98 -11.32
C LYS A 235 5.71 34.23 -12.14
N ALA A 236 6.36 33.16 -12.61
CA ALA A 236 7.54 33.28 -13.46
C ALA A 236 7.19 33.85 -14.85
N ASP A 237 6.06 33.43 -15.42
CA ASP A 237 5.54 33.99 -16.68
C ASP A 237 5.25 35.48 -16.53
N ASP A 238 4.56 35.89 -15.46
CA ASP A 238 4.30 37.31 -15.17
C ASP A 238 5.61 38.11 -15.04
N ALA A 239 6.61 37.57 -14.32
CA ALA A 239 7.91 38.20 -14.17
C ALA A 239 8.65 38.36 -15.50
N MET A 240 8.57 37.38 -16.40
CA MET A 240 9.16 37.44 -17.75
C MET A 240 8.46 38.48 -18.63
N VAL A 241 7.14 38.60 -18.53
CA VAL A 241 6.37 39.65 -19.22
C VAL A 241 6.82 41.03 -18.75
N GLU A 242 6.98 41.23 -17.43
CA GLU A 242 7.47 42.51 -16.89
C GLU A 242 8.92 42.79 -17.28
N HIS A 243 9.80 41.78 -17.27
CA HIS A 243 11.18 41.94 -17.74
C HIS A 243 11.23 42.37 -19.21
N ARG A 244 10.37 41.80 -20.07
CA ARG A 244 10.25 42.19 -21.49
C ARG A 244 9.83 43.65 -21.64
N LYS A 245 8.79 44.08 -20.91
CA LYS A 245 8.34 45.49 -20.91
C LYS A 245 9.45 46.43 -20.45
N PHE A 246 10.18 46.06 -19.39
CA PHE A 246 11.31 46.82 -18.90
C PHE A 246 12.40 46.95 -19.96
N HIS A 247 12.77 45.84 -20.61
CA HIS A 247 13.76 45.83 -21.67
C HIS A 247 13.36 46.71 -22.86
N GLU A 248 12.13 46.57 -23.35
CA GLU A 248 11.59 47.42 -24.44
C GLU A 248 11.62 48.91 -24.09
N ARG A 249 11.28 49.25 -22.85
CA ARG A 249 11.35 50.63 -22.36
C ARG A 249 12.79 51.13 -22.30
N ALA A 250 13.70 50.34 -21.75
CA ALA A 250 15.11 50.71 -21.63
C ALA A 250 15.75 50.94 -23.01
N MET A 251 15.42 50.11 -24.00
CA MET A 251 15.87 50.30 -25.39
C MET A 251 15.32 51.59 -25.98
N ARG A 252 14.02 51.87 -25.82
CA ARG A 252 13.42 53.13 -26.28
C ARG A 252 14.08 54.36 -25.64
N GLU A 253 14.35 54.32 -24.34
CA GLU A 253 15.03 55.42 -23.63
C GLU A 253 16.49 55.58 -24.10
N ALA A 254 17.18 54.50 -24.48
CA ALA A 254 18.52 54.55 -25.05
C ALA A 254 18.51 55.20 -26.45
N ASP A 255 17.57 54.81 -27.31
CA ASP A 255 17.38 55.40 -28.65
C ASP A 255 17.09 56.90 -28.56
N GLU A 256 16.20 57.31 -27.65
CA GLU A 256 15.89 58.73 -27.42
C GLU A 256 17.11 59.54 -26.94
N ARG A 257 17.98 58.95 -26.11
CA ARG A 257 19.21 59.60 -25.65
C ARG A 257 20.23 59.75 -26.77
N LEU A 258 20.35 58.74 -27.65
CA LEU A 258 21.22 58.84 -28.82
C LEU A 258 20.74 59.90 -29.80
N ALA A 259 19.43 59.93 -30.11
CA ALA A 259 18.87 60.95 -31.00
C ALA A 259 19.18 62.38 -30.49
N LYS A 260 19.05 62.62 -29.17
CA LYS A 260 19.42 63.90 -28.55
C LYS A 260 20.92 64.19 -28.62
N ALA A 261 21.77 63.17 -28.48
CA ALA A 261 23.20 63.33 -28.60
C ALA A 261 23.61 63.69 -30.05
N ASP A 262 22.98 63.05 -31.03
CA ASP A 262 23.18 63.35 -32.45
C ASP A 262 22.76 64.79 -32.80
N ASP A 263 21.59 65.22 -32.31
CA ASP A 263 21.15 66.62 -32.43
C ASP A 263 22.18 67.58 -31.83
N SER A 264 22.70 67.27 -30.63
CA SER A 264 23.72 68.09 -29.97
C SER A 264 25.06 68.14 -30.73
N ILE A 265 25.49 67.02 -31.33
CA ILE A 265 26.71 66.95 -32.16
C ILE A 265 26.51 67.76 -33.44
N ALA A 266 25.34 67.64 -34.08
CA ALA A 266 25.00 68.39 -35.28
C ALA A 266 25.02 69.91 -35.01
N GLU A 267 24.43 70.36 -33.91
CA GLU A 267 24.49 71.77 -33.48
C GLU A 267 25.92 72.23 -33.17
N HIS A 268 26.72 71.41 -32.47
CA HIS A 268 28.13 71.72 -32.24
C HIS A 268 28.93 71.84 -33.54
N ARG A 269 28.68 70.96 -34.53
CA ARG A 269 29.30 71.04 -35.87
C ARG A 269 28.93 72.34 -36.57
N LYS A 270 27.64 72.72 -36.60
CA LYS A 270 27.19 73.99 -37.18
C LYS A 270 27.84 75.20 -36.52
N PHE A 271 27.93 75.20 -35.18
CA PHE A 271 28.62 76.25 -34.43
C PHE A 271 30.10 76.34 -34.84
N HIS A 272 30.78 75.21 -34.93
CA HIS A 272 32.19 75.15 -35.31
C HIS A 272 32.41 75.61 -36.77
N GLU A 273 31.56 75.20 -37.71
CA GLU A 273 31.62 75.66 -39.11
C GLU A 273 31.44 77.18 -39.22
N ARG A 274 30.47 77.73 -38.46
CA ARG A 274 30.26 79.17 -38.39
C ARG A 274 31.46 79.91 -37.80
N ALA A 275 32.02 79.41 -36.70
CA ALA A 275 33.19 80.01 -36.06
C ALA A 275 34.42 80.00 -36.97
N MET A 276 34.62 78.93 -37.76
CA MET A 276 35.70 78.86 -38.75
C MET A 276 35.49 79.87 -39.87
N LYS A 277 34.26 79.97 -40.40
CA LYS A 277 33.93 80.96 -41.43
C LYS A 277 34.16 82.40 -40.95
N GLU A 278 33.75 82.73 -39.73
CA GLU A 278 33.98 84.05 -39.12
C GLU A 278 35.49 84.31 -38.87
N ALA A 279 36.27 83.28 -38.54
CA ALA A 279 37.72 83.39 -38.40
C ALA A 279 38.42 83.64 -39.75
N ASP A 280 38.00 82.93 -40.80
CA ASP A 280 38.50 83.11 -42.16
C ASP A 280 38.16 84.51 -42.70
N GLU A 281 36.94 85.00 -42.46
CA GLU A 281 36.52 86.36 -42.82
C GLU A 281 37.34 87.44 -42.10
N ARG A 282 37.72 87.21 -40.84
CA ARG A 282 38.61 88.13 -40.08
C ARG A 282 40.06 88.11 -40.58
N LEU A 283 40.54 86.99 -41.12
CA LEU A 283 41.88 86.89 -41.70
C LEU A 283 41.97 87.51 -43.10
N ALA A 284 40.84 87.67 -43.79
CA ALA A 284 40.75 88.24 -45.13
C ALA A 284 40.51 89.77 -45.16
N ALA A 285 40.26 90.40 -44.01
CA ALA A 285 40.04 91.85 -43.83
C ALA A 285 41.29 92.57 -43.32
#